data_AF-A0A661M172-F1
#
_entry.id   AF-A0A661M172-F1
#
_cell.length_a   1.000
_cell.length_b   1.000
_cell.length_c   1.000
_cell.angle_alpha   90.00
_cell.angle_beta   90.00
_cell.angle_gamma   90.00
#
_symmetry.space_group_name_H-M   'P 1'
#
loop_
_entity.id
_entity.type
_entity.pdbx_description
1 polymer ?
#
loop_
_entity_poly.entity_id
_entity_poly.type
_entity_poly.pdbx_seq_one_letter_code
_entity_poly.pdbx_strand_id
1 'polypeptide(L)'
;MHGFWGAALFFVILALQGGSWGGERVLQDTNGDGRKDQTAVLDRQGRIERLERDTDADGAIDTVQYYREGALARVERLGDGIVQVREIYEDGRRVATERDTDRDGRFDTWDTFESGGGMSRKEDRNGDGTVDRITRYDPDGLPVELSEDTTGDGRLDTVCRYEAGNPAECAKDTDEDGVPDTRVIYRGGRPYEKRVDEDHDGRPERIVRYDSAGHPVVAREDRNGDGRFEILDRIEDDSVISREEDHDGDGRPERVTLFQNGRPVSQKQDTDGDGGWDIFVRYDARGRPAQMMEDTRHRGKVDRIRVFREGKLLRVTYDADGDGTLETVTHFTNGRPDLQTLDRDADGRPDLRIRLDKQGRKRIVEEDADRDGRWETRQFYREGVLVRVEKDRDGDGRVDLQALYVEGGKAEVLSDQDRDGRFETRTRFNVRGWSSVVETDADGDGRPESRAFFRKDTLRLREEDTDRDGVFDRRERFDVRGRLTRTEEDQGPGGRMIWIYDDKGRVGRAERDTDRDGSPELWYEYVEGRLRRVLEDTN
;
A
#
# COMPACT_ATOMS: atom_id res chain seq x y z
N MET A 1 -55.04 -10.69 30.80
CA MET A 1 -56.29 -10.10 31.32
C MET A 1 -57.22 -11.23 31.70
N HIS A 2 -57.68 -11.23 32.95
CA HIS A 2 -58.69 -12.15 33.45
C HIS A 2 -60.01 -11.99 32.69
N GLY A 3 -60.71 -13.12 32.53
CA GLY A 3 -62.15 -13.14 32.31
C GLY A 3 -62.56 -13.66 30.93
N PHE A 4 -62.89 -14.95 30.86
CA PHE A 4 -64.23 -15.42 30.51
C PHE A 4 -64.26 -16.93 30.79
N TRP A 5 -64.44 -17.25 32.07
CA TRP A 5 -64.82 -18.60 32.49
C TRP A 5 -66.28 -18.83 32.08
N GLY A 6 -66.51 -19.95 31.38
CA GLY A 6 -67.74 -20.73 31.36
C GLY A 6 -69.06 -19.97 31.48
N ALA A 7 -69.54 -19.38 30.39
CA ALA A 7 -70.98 -19.42 30.16
C ALA A 7 -71.30 -20.80 29.60
N ALA A 8 -71.63 -21.74 30.49
CA ALA A 8 -72.43 -22.89 30.11
C ALA A 8 -73.76 -22.33 29.57
N LEU A 9 -73.82 -22.06 28.26
CA LEU A 9 -75.05 -21.70 27.59
C LEU A 9 -75.95 -22.93 27.66
N PHE A 10 -76.93 -22.87 28.57
CA PHE A 10 -78.04 -23.81 28.64
C PHE A 10 -78.81 -23.73 27.32
N PHE A 11 -78.50 -24.61 26.38
CA PHE A 11 -79.41 -24.92 25.29
C PHE A 11 -80.58 -25.70 25.88
N VAL A 12 -81.72 -25.03 26.06
CA VAL A 12 -83.00 -25.73 26.24
C VAL A 12 -83.55 -25.99 24.84
N ILE A 13 -82.97 -26.96 24.14
CA ILE A 13 -83.74 -27.69 23.13
C ILE A 13 -84.57 -28.69 23.93
N LEU A 14 -85.85 -28.35 24.15
CA LEU A 14 -86.82 -29.30 24.67
C LEU A 14 -86.95 -30.43 23.62
N ALA A 15 -86.19 -31.50 23.80
CA ALA A 15 -86.32 -32.71 23.01
C ALA A 15 -87.69 -33.34 23.31
N LEU A 16 -88.67 -33.06 22.45
CA LEU A 16 -89.91 -33.83 22.39
C LEU A 16 -89.54 -35.26 22.02
N GLN A 17 -89.67 -36.17 22.99
CA GLN A 17 -89.47 -37.60 22.80
C GLN A 17 -90.40 -38.12 21.70
N GLY A 18 -89.85 -38.72 20.64
CA GLY A 18 -90.61 -39.61 19.75
C GLY A 18 -90.46 -39.48 18.23
N GLY A 19 -89.47 -38.75 17.70
CA GLY A 19 -89.24 -38.61 16.25
C GLY A 19 -87.88 -39.10 15.78
N SER A 20 -87.76 -39.49 14.51
CA SER A 20 -86.48 -39.73 13.83
C SER A 20 -85.95 -38.38 13.31
N TRP A 21 -84.96 -37.80 14.00
CA TRP A 21 -84.43 -36.45 13.73
C TRP A 21 -83.25 -36.46 12.74
N GLY A 22 -83.31 -37.28 11.69
CA GLY A 22 -82.23 -37.32 10.70
C GLY A 22 -82.19 -36.05 9.84
N GLY A 23 -81.34 -35.08 10.20
CA GLY A 23 -81.08 -33.88 9.39
C GLY A 23 -82.02 -32.69 9.63
N GLU A 24 -82.64 -32.60 10.81
CA GLU A 24 -83.58 -31.52 11.12
C GLU A 24 -82.83 -30.22 11.46
N ARG A 25 -83.28 -29.10 10.86
CA ARG A 25 -82.74 -27.74 11.11
C ARG A 25 -83.66 -27.01 12.08
N VAL A 26 -83.11 -26.54 13.19
CA VAL A 26 -83.79 -25.72 14.19
C VAL A 26 -83.35 -24.27 14.03
N LEU A 27 -84.31 -23.38 13.78
CA LEU A 27 -84.06 -21.94 13.54
C LEU A 27 -84.54 -21.12 14.73
N GLN A 28 -83.62 -20.39 15.35
CA GLN A 28 -83.90 -19.53 16.51
C GLN A 28 -83.65 -18.06 16.17
N ASP A 29 -84.53 -17.22 16.71
CA ASP A 29 -84.38 -15.76 16.77
C ASP A 29 -84.12 -15.47 18.24
N THR A 30 -82.86 -15.20 18.57
CA THR A 30 -82.34 -15.13 19.94
C THR A 30 -82.40 -13.70 20.45
N ASN A 31 -82.33 -12.70 19.57
CA ASN A 31 -82.39 -11.27 19.90
C ASN A 31 -83.82 -10.68 19.82
N GLY A 32 -84.78 -11.41 19.23
CA GLY A 32 -86.19 -11.04 19.15
C GLY A 32 -86.53 -9.99 18.10
N ASP A 33 -85.68 -9.80 17.09
CA ASP A 33 -85.87 -8.80 16.03
C ASP A 33 -86.71 -9.31 14.84
N GLY A 34 -87.10 -10.57 14.86
CA GLY A 34 -87.89 -11.24 13.83
C GLY A 34 -87.06 -11.90 12.73
N ARG A 35 -85.73 -11.79 12.76
CA ARG A 35 -84.78 -12.51 11.89
C ARG A 35 -84.18 -13.68 12.66
N LYS A 36 -83.91 -14.78 11.96
CA LYS A 36 -83.27 -15.96 12.55
C LYS A 36 -81.77 -15.70 12.62
N ASP A 37 -81.24 -15.57 13.83
CA ASP A 37 -79.83 -15.30 14.13
C ASP A 37 -79.05 -16.58 14.52
N GLN A 38 -79.73 -17.71 14.69
CA GLN A 38 -79.11 -19.02 14.93
C GLN A 38 -79.77 -20.15 14.16
N THR A 39 -78.95 -21.04 13.61
CA THR A 39 -79.39 -22.27 12.94
C THR A 39 -78.64 -23.47 13.50
N ALA A 40 -79.33 -24.37 14.20
CA ALA A 40 -78.77 -25.64 14.66
C ALA A 40 -79.18 -26.79 13.74
N VAL A 41 -78.25 -27.68 13.41
CA VAL A 41 -78.49 -28.93 12.67
C VAL A 41 -78.28 -30.08 13.65
N LEU A 42 -79.27 -30.99 13.72
CA LEU A 42 -79.25 -32.11 14.67
C LEU A 42 -78.89 -33.45 13.99
N ASP A 43 -78.17 -34.30 14.73
CA ASP A 43 -77.90 -35.69 14.37
C ASP A 43 -79.12 -36.59 14.56
N ARG A 44 -79.03 -37.87 14.14
CA ARG A 44 -80.14 -38.84 14.25
C ARG A 44 -80.57 -39.12 15.70
N GLN A 45 -79.75 -38.77 16.68
CA GLN A 45 -79.99 -38.91 18.11
C GLN A 45 -80.50 -37.60 18.73
N GLY A 46 -80.69 -36.54 17.94
CA GLY A 46 -81.18 -35.23 18.38
C GLY A 46 -80.10 -34.34 19.01
N ARG A 47 -78.81 -34.70 18.91
CA ARG A 47 -77.70 -33.87 19.40
C ARG A 47 -77.30 -32.86 18.33
N ILE A 48 -76.83 -31.68 18.74
CA ILE A 48 -76.31 -30.68 17.81
C ILE A 48 -75.09 -31.25 17.10
N GLU A 49 -75.08 -31.20 15.77
CA GLU A 49 -73.94 -31.52 14.91
C GLU A 49 -73.28 -30.23 14.38
N ARG A 50 -74.07 -29.21 14.10
CA ARG A 50 -73.61 -27.90 13.59
C ARG A 50 -74.47 -26.77 14.11
N LEU A 51 -73.87 -25.64 14.46
CA LEU A 51 -74.54 -24.43 14.92
C LEU A 51 -73.98 -23.20 14.19
N GLU A 52 -74.80 -22.57 13.36
CA GLU A 52 -74.51 -21.29 12.70
C GLU A 52 -75.07 -20.15 13.56
N ARG A 53 -74.31 -19.07 13.72
CA ARG A 53 -74.72 -17.88 14.48
C ARG A 53 -74.31 -16.61 13.75
N ASP A 54 -75.23 -15.66 13.75
CA ASP A 54 -74.98 -14.25 13.46
C ASP A 54 -74.84 -13.56 14.84
N THR A 55 -73.62 -13.23 15.24
CA THR A 55 -73.32 -12.70 16.58
C THR A 55 -73.32 -11.18 16.64
N ASP A 56 -73.18 -10.49 15.51
CA ASP A 56 -73.24 -9.03 15.41
C ASP A 56 -74.56 -8.49 14.83
N ALA A 57 -75.46 -9.38 14.42
CA ALA A 57 -76.81 -9.11 13.92
C ALA A 57 -76.85 -8.33 12.58
N ASP A 58 -75.83 -8.49 11.74
CA ASP A 58 -75.79 -7.87 10.41
C ASP A 58 -76.57 -8.67 9.34
N GLY A 59 -77.02 -9.87 9.67
CA GLY A 59 -77.74 -10.79 8.79
C GLY A 59 -76.87 -11.84 8.10
N ALA A 60 -75.55 -11.82 8.30
CA ALA A 60 -74.61 -12.82 7.83
C ALA A 60 -74.16 -13.73 8.99
N ILE A 61 -73.88 -14.99 8.68
CA ILE A 61 -73.33 -15.93 9.67
C ILE A 61 -71.85 -15.61 9.85
N ASP A 62 -71.48 -15.16 11.04
CA ASP A 62 -70.09 -14.86 11.43
C ASP A 62 -69.42 -16.01 12.20
N THR A 63 -70.20 -16.97 12.71
CA THR A 63 -69.69 -18.05 13.56
C THR A 63 -70.36 -19.37 13.22
N VAL A 64 -69.55 -20.40 12.95
CA VAL A 64 -70.04 -21.77 12.74
C VAL A 64 -69.32 -22.71 13.70
N GLN A 65 -70.09 -23.41 14.54
CA GLN A 65 -69.59 -24.42 15.47
C GLN A 65 -69.96 -25.81 14.97
N TYR A 66 -69.07 -26.77 15.15
CA TYR A 66 -69.26 -28.18 14.80
C TYR A 66 -69.04 -29.05 16.02
N TYR A 67 -69.89 -30.05 16.18
CA TYR A 67 -69.89 -30.97 17.31
C TYR A 67 -69.76 -32.40 16.81
N ARG A 68 -68.97 -33.22 17.50
CA ARG A 68 -68.81 -34.65 17.24
C ARG A 68 -69.20 -35.41 18.49
N GLU A 69 -70.18 -36.30 18.36
CA GLU A 69 -70.74 -37.08 19.47
C GLU A 69 -71.25 -36.24 20.66
N GLY A 70 -71.57 -34.96 20.42
CA GLY A 70 -72.03 -34.00 21.43
C GLY A 70 -70.93 -33.15 22.07
N ALA A 71 -69.65 -33.39 21.75
CA ALA A 71 -68.54 -32.54 22.18
C ALA A 71 -68.19 -31.50 21.10
N LEU A 72 -67.82 -30.29 21.50
CA LEU A 72 -67.35 -29.26 20.58
C LEU A 72 -66.06 -29.74 19.90
N ALA A 73 -66.06 -29.78 18.56
CA ALA A 73 -64.95 -30.28 17.76
C ALA A 73 -64.25 -29.15 16.99
N ARG A 74 -65.01 -28.14 16.54
CA ARG A 74 -64.46 -27.05 15.72
C ARG A 74 -65.30 -25.78 15.84
N VAL A 75 -64.66 -24.62 15.82
CA VAL A 75 -65.31 -23.30 15.68
C VAL A 75 -64.66 -22.56 14.52
N GLU A 76 -65.46 -22.07 13.58
CA GLU A 76 -65.03 -21.23 12.47
C GLU A 76 -65.61 -19.82 12.67
N ARG A 77 -64.77 -18.79 12.62
CA ARG A 77 -65.18 -17.39 12.60
C ARG A 77 -64.98 -16.84 11.19
N LEU A 78 -66.01 -16.20 10.67
CA LEU A 78 -66.07 -15.70 9.31
C LEU A 78 -66.07 -14.17 9.31
N GLY A 79 -65.47 -13.59 8.27
CA GLY A 79 -65.63 -12.18 7.92
C GLY A 79 -65.80 -12.07 6.41
N ASP A 80 -66.78 -11.30 5.96
CA ASP A 80 -67.15 -11.18 4.54
C ASP A 80 -67.41 -12.53 3.84
N GLY A 81 -67.87 -13.54 4.60
CA GLY A 81 -68.14 -14.90 4.12
C GLY A 81 -66.91 -15.81 3.99
N ILE A 82 -65.72 -15.33 4.33
CA ILE A 82 -64.46 -16.09 4.34
C ILE A 82 -64.13 -16.51 5.78
N VAL A 83 -63.67 -17.76 5.97
CA VAL A 83 -63.24 -18.22 7.30
C VAL A 83 -61.91 -17.56 7.64
N GLN A 84 -61.91 -16.65 8.60
CA GLN A 84 -60.71 -15.96 9.06
C GLN A 84 -59.99 -16.72 10.18
N VAL A 85 -60.74 -17.46 11.01
CA VAL A 85 -60.17 -18.24 12.11
C VAL A 85 -60.87 -19.59 12.20
N ARG A 86 -60.09 -20.66 12.32
CA ARG A 86 -60.59 -22.00 12.66
C ARG A 86 -59.93 -22.50 13.94
N GLU A 87 -60.72 -22.73 14.98
CA GLU A 87 -60.29 -23.33 16.24
C GLU A 87 -60.71 -24.81 16.28
N ILE A 88 -59.79 -25.72 16.61
CA ILE A 88 -60.03 -27.17 16.67
C ILE A 88 -59.93 -27.64 18.12
N TYR A 89 -60.87 -28.50 18.53
CA TYR A 89 -61.02 -28.97 19.90
C TYR A 89 -61.01 -30.51 19.98
N GLU A 90 -60.28 -31.04 20.95
CA GLU A 90 -60.28 -32.47 21.33
C GLU A 90 -60.41 -32.58 22.85
N ASP A 91 -61.26 -33.49 23.34
CA ASP A 91 -61.56 -33.68 24.77
C ASP A 91 -61.87 -32.36 25.52
N GLY A 92 -62.54 -31.43 24.84
CA GLY A 92 -62.94 -30.13 25.38
C GLY A 92 -61.80 -29.10 25.50
N ARG A 93 -60.59 -29.40 25.00
CA ARG A 93 -59.44 -28.49 24.97
C ARG A 93 -59.14 -28.06 23.54
N ARG A 94 -58.74 -26.81 23.34
CA ARG A 94 -58.31 -26.31 22.03
C ARG A 94 -56.94 -26.89 21.71
N VAL A 95 -56.85 -27.67 20.63
CA VAL A 95 -55.61 -28.33 20.18
C VAL A 95 -54.96 -27.62 19.01
N ALA A 96 -55.71 -26.82 18.23
CA ALA A 96 -55.15 -26.02 17.16
C ALA A 96 -55.95 -24.74 16.87
N THR A 97 -55.30 -23.77 16.24
CA THR A 97 -55.93 -22.57 15.67
C THR A 97 -55.28 -22.20 14.34
N GLU A 98 -56.06 -22.13 13.28
CA GLU A 98 -55.65 -21.70 11.94
C GLU A 98 -56.19 -20.29 11.69
N ARG A 99 -55.39 -19.40 11.12
CA ARG A 99 -55.77 -18.01 10.83
C ARG A 99 -55.36 -17.61 9.42
N ASP A 100 -56.25 -16.86 8.80
CA ASP A 100 -56.09 -16.17 7.53
C ASP A 100 -55.93 -14.70 7.89
N THR A 101 -54.68 -14.26 8.02
CA THR A 101 -54.33 -12.94 8.54
C THR A 101 -54.36 -11.86 7.45
N ASP A 102 -54.18 -12.25 6.19
CA ASP A 102 -54.24 -11.35 5.03
C ASP A 102 -55.61 -11.33 4.31
N ARG A 103 -56.51 -12.26 4.65
CA ARG A 103 -57.89 -12.41 4.17
C ARG A 103 -58.00 -12.82 2.71
N ASP A 104 -57.04 -13.59 2.22
CA ASP A 104 -57.06 -14.12 0.84
C ASP A 104 -57.90 -15.41 0.68
N GLY A 105 -58.38 -15.97 1.80
CA GLY A 105 -59.14 -17.21 1.87
C GLY A 105 -58.30 -18.47 2.11
N ARG A 106 -57.00 -18.32 2.36
CA ARG A 106 -56.06 -19.37 2.76
C ARG A 106 -55.54 -19.05 4.15
N PHE A 107 -55.33 -20.09 4.95
CA PHE A 107 -54.65 -19.89 6.23
C PHE A 107 -53.17 -19.66 5.99
N ASP A 108 -52.58 -18.73 6.73
CA ASP A 108 -51.16 -18.40 6.72
C ASP A 108 -50.50 -18.63 8.09
N THR A 109 -51.30 -18.85 9.13
CA THR A 109 -50.82 -19.03 10.51
C THR A 109 -51.50 -20.23 11.15
N TRP A 110 -50.70 -21.16 11.70
CA TRP A 110 -51.19 -22.35 12.39
C TRP A 110 -50.55 -22.48 13.77
N ASP A 111 -51.37 -22.33 14.82
CA ASP A 111 -51.00 -22.65 16.19
C ASP A 111 -51.42 -24.09 16.53
N THR A 112 -50.52 -24.88 17.10
CA THR A 112 -50.80 -26.20 17.68
C THR A 112 -50.48 -26.15 19.17
N PHE A 113 -51.42 -26.59 20.01
CA PHE A 113 -51.28 -26.56 21.47
C PHE A 113 -50.98 -27.97 22.00
N GLU A 114 -49.90 -28.10 22.77
CA GLU A 114 -49.48 -29.39 23.32
C GLU A 114 -50.13 -29.66 24.68
N SER A 115 -50.31 -30.93 25.05
CA SER A 115 -50.96 -31.32 26.30
C SER A 115 -50.23 -30.83 27.57
N GLY A 116 -48.94 -30.48 27.45
CA GLY A 116 -48.11 -29.93 28.53
C GLY A 116 -48.16 -28.40 28.68
N GLY A 117 -48.93 -27.68 27.85
CA GLY A 117 -49.07 -26.23 27.91
C GLY A 117 -48.20 -25.45 26.91
N GLY A 118 -47.18 -26.08 26.32
CA GLY A 118 -46.41 -25.50 25.22
C GLY A 118 -47.24 -25.35 23.95
N MET A 119 -46.72 -24.59 22.99
CA MET A 119 -47.35 -24.45 21.68
C MET A 119 -46.32 -24.31 20.55
N SER A 120 -46.73 -24.70 19.34
CA SER A 120 -45.97 -24.49 18.11
C SER A 120 -46.78 -23.59 17.18
N ARG A 121 -46.17 -22.54 16.64
CA ARG A 121 -46.73 -21.66 15.62
C ARG A 121 -46.00 -21.88 14.31
N LYS A 122 -46.74 -22.08 13.23
CA LYS A 122 -46.24 -22.06 11.86
C LYS A 122 -46.79 -20.84 11.13
N GLU A 123 -45.97 -20.19 10.31
CA GLU A 123 -46.32 -18.98 9.57
C GLU A 123 -45.82 -19.10 8.12
N ASP A 124 -46.67 -18.73 7.16
CA ASP A 124 -46.37 -18.45 5.76
C ASP A 124 -46.49 -16.92 5.60
N ARG A 125 -45.38 -16.20 5.75
CA ARG A 125 -45.37 -14.73 5.77
C ARG A 125 -45.25 -14.14 4.37
N ASN A 126 -44.80 -14.92 3.40
CA ASN A 126 -44.62 -14.48 2.02
C ASN A 126 -45.83 -14.82 1.12
N GLY A 127 -46.76 -15.67 1.60
CA GLY A 127 -48.00 -16.04 0.92
C GLY A 127 -47.79 -17.01 -0.25
N ASP A 128 -46.66 -17.73 -0.29
CA ASP A 128 -46.35 -18.66 -1.38
C ASP A 128 -46.97 -20.05 -1.20
N GLY A 129 -47.63 -20.29 -0.05
CA GLY A 129 -48.26 -21.55 0.32
C GLY A 129 -47.34 -22.52 1.05
N THR A 130 -46.09 -22.12 1.34
CA THR A 130 -45.12 -22.88 2.12
C THR A 130 -44.81 -22.18 3.44
N VAL A 131 -44.58 -22.95 4.50
CA VAL A 131 -44.28 -22.39 5.82
C VAL A 131 -42.83 -21.92 5.82
N ASP A 132 -42.62 -20.61 5.92
CA ASP A 132 -41.30 -20.00 6.03
C ASP A 132 -40.83 -19.84 7.47
N ARG A 133 -41.69 -20.09 8.48
CA ARG A 133 -41.32 -19.95 9.89
C ARG A 133 -42.07 -20.88 10.82
N ILE A 134 -41.34 -21.45 11.78
CA ILE A 134 -41.88 -22.27 12.87
C ILE A 134 -41.30 -21.79 14.20
N THR A 135 -42.14 -21.39 15.16
CA THR A 135 -41.71 -21.04 16.52
C THR A 135 -42.34 -21.99 17.54
N ARG A 136 -41.53 -22.56 18.43
CA ARG A 136 -42.00 -23.33 19.59
C ARG A 136 -41.91 -22.48 20.85
N TYR A 137 -42.91 -22.62 21.70
CA TYR A 137 -43.04 -21.90 22.96
C TYR A 137 -43.20 -22.89 24.12
N ASP A 138 -42.61 -22.54 25.26
CA ASP A 138 -42.84 -23.25 26.52
C ASP A 138 -44.23 -22.95 27.11
N PRO A 139 -44.64 -23.61 28.22
CA PRO A 139 -45.93 -23.35 28.87
C PRO A 139 -46.11 -21.93 29.42
N ASP A 140 -45.04 -21.18 29.64
CA ASP A 140 -45.08 -19.78 30.07
C ASP A 140 -45.20 -18.82 28.87
N GLY A 141 -45.20 -19.35 27.64
CA GLY A 141 -45.33 -18.60 26.39
C GLY A 141 -44.01 -17.96 25.92
N LEU A 142 -42.87 -18.37 26.49
CA LEU A 142 -41.55 -17.93 26.03
C LEU A 142 -41.08 -18.81 24.87
N PRO A 143 -40.42 -18.24 23.84
CA PRO A 143 -39.86 -19.04 22.77
C PRO A 143 -38.75 -19.94 23.31
N VAL A 144 -38.68 -21.16 22.79
CA VAL A 144 -37.61 -22.14 23.06
C VAL A 144 -36.85 -22.54 21.78
N GLU A 145 -37.52 -22.48 20.63
CA GLU A 145 -36.94 -22.79 19.33
C GLU A 145 -37.64 -21.98 18.23
N LEU A 146 -36.87 -21.49 17.27
CA LEU A 146 -37.32 -20.85 16.04
C LEU A 146 -36.63 -21.57 14.88
N SER A 147 -37.37 -21.91 13.85
CA SER A 147 -36.86 -22.36 12.56
C SER A 147 -37.41 -21.46 11.47
N GLU A 148 -36.58 -21.00 10.54
CA GLU A 148 -36.95 -20.00 9.53
C GLU A 148 -36.29 -20.32 8.18
N ASP A 149 -37.04 -20.16 7.10
CA ASP A 149 -36.56 -20.11 5.73
C ASP A 149 -36.15 -18.67 5.42
N THR A 150 -34.85 -18.44 5.32
CA THR A 150 -34.24 -17.14 5.05
C THR A 150 -33.62 -17.06 3.65
N THR A 151 -33.54 -18.17 2.91
CA THR A 151 -33.13 -18.23 1.50
C THR A 151 -34.31 -18.08 0.54
N GLY A 152 -35.51 -18.47 0.97
CA GLY A 152 -36.75 -18.48 0.19
C GLY A 152 -36.89 -19.69 -0.73
N ASP A 153 -36.24 -20.80 -0.43
CA ASP A 153 -36.31 -22.04 -1.23
C ASP A 153 -37.36 -23.04 -0.73
N GLY A 154 -38.11 -22.68 0.32
CA GLY A 154 -39.14 -23.50 0.96
C GLY A 154 -38.59 -24.40 2.08
N ARG A 155 -37.34 -24.23 2.51
CA ARG A 155 -36.71 -25.01 3.58
C ARG A 155 -36.17 -24.11 4.68
N LEU A 156 -36.30 -24.60 5.92
CA LEU A 156 -35.95 -23.82 7.10
C LEU A 156 -34.44 -23.91 7.37
N ASP A 157 -33.64 -23.05 6.74
CA ASP A 157 -32.17 -23.01 6.86
C ASP A 157 -31.67 -22.47 8.20
N THR A 158 -32.47 -21.66 8.90
CA THR A 158 -32.05 -20.97 10.12
C THR A 158 -32.75 -21.57 11.33
N VAL A 159 -31.99 -21.96 12.36
CA VAL A 159 -32.50 -22.47 13.63
C VAL A 159 -31.93 -21.67 14.81
N CYS A 160 -32.80 -21.03 15.59
CA CYS A 160 -32.45 -20.35 16.83
C CYS A 160 -33.03 -21.06 18.05
N ARG A 161 -32.18 -21.37 19.04
CA ARG A 161 -32.56 -21.89 20.35
C ARG A 161 -32.57 -20.78 21.39
N TYR A 162 -33.55 -20.82 22.27
CA TYR A 162 -33.78 -19.81 23.30
C TYR A 162 -33.71 -20.43 24.69
N GLU A 163 -33.15 -19.68 25.64
CA GLU A 163 -33.12 -19.99 27.07
C GLU A 163 -33.79 -18.86 27.85
N ALA A 164 -34.85 -19.19 28.60
CA ALA A 164 -35.67 -18.21 29.32
C ALA A 164 -36.12 -17.03 28.43
N GLY A 165 -36.50 -17.33 27.19
CA GLY A 165 -36.96 -16.36 26.19
C GLY A 165 -35.86 -15.51 25.53
N ASN A 166 -34.59 -15.66 25.92
CA ASN A 166 -33.46 -14.99 25.28
C ASN A 166 -32.79 -15.93 24.28
N PRO A 167 -32.31 -15.46 23.11
CA PRO A 167 -31.54 -16.30 22.21
C PRO A 167 -30.29 -16.80 22.94
N ALA A 168 -30.00 -18.09 22.79
CA ALA A 168 -28.80 -18.76 23.30
C ALA A 168 -27.87 -19.15 22.16
N GLU A 169 -28.44 -19.59 21.04
CA GLU A 169 -27.71 -19.98 19.83
C GLU A 169 -28.60 -19.77 18.60
N CYS A 170 -28.03 -19.26 17.52
CA CYS A 170 -28.63 -19.28 16.19
C CYS A 170 -27.64 -19.92 15.21
N ALA A 171 -28.12 -20.83 14.38
CA ALA A 171 -27.35 -21.51 13.35
C ALA A 171 -28.08 -21.34 12.01
N LYS A 172 -27.35 -21.12 10.93
CA LYS A 172 -27.86 -20.95 9.58
C LYS A 172 -27.05 -21.83 8.62
N ASP A 173 -27.74 -22.62 7.82
CA ASP A 173 -27.24 -23.68 6.92
C ASP A 173 -27.89 -23.50 5.55
N THR A 174 -27.29 -22.68 4.69
CA THR A 174 -27.87 -22.21 3.42
C THR A 174 -27.65 -23.15 2.25
N ASP A 175 -26.72 -24.10 2.34
CA ASP A 175 -26.49 -25.11 1.30
C ASP A 175 -27.11 -26.49 1.63
N GLU A 176 -27.70 -26.60 2.81
CA GLU A 176 -28.44 -27.76 3.32
C GLU A 176 -27.57 -29.02 3.52
N ASP A 177 -26.27 -28.85 3.76
CA ASP A 177 -25.37 -29.98 3.97
C ASP A 177 -25.43 -30.54 5.42
N GLY A 178 -26.12 -29.82 6.32
CA GLY A 178 -26.27 -30.15 7.74
C GLY A 178 -25.21 -29.52 8.65
N VAL A 179 -24.28 -28.75 8.10
CA VAL A 179 -23.21 -28.02 8.76
C VAL A 179 -23.49 -26.52 8.60
N PRO A 180 -23.82 -25.81 9.70
CA PRO A 180 -24.18 -24.40 9.57
C PRO A 180 -23.02 -23.49 9.11
N ASP A 181 -23.16 -22.85 7.95
CA ASP A 181 -22.29 -21.78 7.42
C ASP A 181 -22.18 -20.59 8.37
N THR A 182 -23.21 -20.34 9.19
CA THR A 182 -23.17 -19.29 10.21
C THR A 182 -23.67 -19.79 11.54
N ARG A 183 -22.90 -19.52 12.60
CA ARG A 183 -23.30 -19.80 13.99
C ARG A 183 -23.08 -18.58 14.87
N VAL A 184 -24.11 -18.16 15.61
CA VAL A 184 -24.05 -17.10 16.60
C VAL A 184 -24.40 -17.66 17.97
N ILE A 185 -23.49 -17.53 18.92
CA ILE A 185 -23.69 -17.88 20.32
C ILE A 185 -24.00 -16.60 21.08
N TYR A 186 -25.03 -16.65 21.92
CA TYR A 186 -25.49 -15.53 22.73
C TYR A 186 -25.25 -15.78 24.22
N ARG A 187 -25.04 -14.72 25.00
CA ARG A 187 -24.98 -14.75 26.46
C ARG A 187 -25.78 -13.57 27.02
N GLY A 188 -26.79 -13.86 27.86
CA GLY A 188 -27.68 -12.83 28.38
C GLY A 188 -28.45 -12.08 27.27
N GLY A 189 -28.79 -12.78 26.18
CA GLY A 189 -29.51 -12.22 25.03
C GLY A 189 -28.67 -11.35 24.09
N ARG A 190 -27.36 -11.22 24.32
CA ARG A 190 -26.43 -10.46 23.47
C ARG A 190 -25.44 -11.40 22.77
N PRO A 191 -24.99 -11.10 21.55
CA PRO A 191 -24.02 -11.95 20.87
C PRO A 191 -22.73 -12.01 21.71
N TYR A 192 -22.13 -13.20 21.75
CA TYR A 192 -20.86 -13.46 22.43
C TYR A 192 -19.80 -13.90 21.43
N GLU A 193 -20.18 -14.78 20.48
CA GLU A 193 -19.31 -15.25 19.41
C GLU A 193 -20.14 -15.47 18.14
N LYS A 194 -19.63 -15.03 17.00
CA LYS A 194 -20.17 -15.32 15.67
C LYS A 194 -19.10 -16.04 14.86
N ARG A 195 -19.48 -17.12 14.20
CA ARG A 195 -18.67 -17.92 13.29
C ARG A 195 -19.32 -17.88 11.92
N VAL A 196 -18.50 -17.73 10.88
CA VAL A 196 -18.92 -17.74 9.48
C VAL A 196 -17.94 -18.63 8.73
N ASP A 197 -18.49 -19.60 8.02
CA ASP A 197 -17.89 -20.53 7.08
C ASP A 197 -18.45 -20.12 5.71
N GLU A 198 -17.66 -19.42 4.92
CA GLU A 198 -18.07 -18.83 3.63
C GLU A 198 -17.88 -19.82 2.47
N ASP A 199 -16.98 -20.79 2.60
CA ASP A 199 -16.67 -21.78 1.56
C ASP A 199 -17.34 -23.15 1.75
N HIS A 200 -18.06 -23.33 2.85
CA HIS A 200 -18.90 -24.48 3.20
C HIS A 200 -18.06 -25.76 3.38
N ASP A 201 -16.86 -25.65 3.96
CA ASP A 201 -15.97 -26.78 4.24
C ASP A 201 -16.13 -27.36 5.67
N GLY A 202 -16.95 -26.71 6.50
CA GLY A 202 -17.21 -27.03 7.90
C GLY A 202 -16.27 -26.33 8.89
N ARG A 203 -15.37 -25.47 8.43
CA ARG A 203 -14.47 -24.65 9.23
C ARG A 203 -14.82 -23.18 9.02
N PRO A 204 -14.85 -22.36 10.08
CA PRO A 204 -15.19 -20.96 9.90
C PRO A 204 -13.99 -20.13 9.45
N GLU A 205 -14.10 -19.49 8.29
CA GLU A 205 -13.12 -18.49 7.81
C GLU A 205 -13.12 -17.26 8.71
N ARG A 206 -14.21 -17.00 9.44
CA ARG A 206 -14.29 -15.82 10.30
C ARG A 206 -14.90 -16.10 11.66
N ILE A 207 -14.21 -15.65 12.71
CA ILE A 207 -14.72 -15.66 14.09
C ILE A 207 -14.69 -14.26 14.67
N VAL A 208 -15.85 -13.75 15.08
CA VAL A 208 -16.00 -12.45 15.77
C VAL A 208 -16.42 -12.70 17.22
N ARG A 209 -15.72 -12.07 18.17
CA ARG A 209 -16.08 -12.06 19.58
C ARG A 209 -16.57 -10.69 20.03
N TYR A 210 -17.54 -10.72 20.93
CA TYR A 210 -18.25 -9.53 21.40
C TYR A 210 -18.06 -9.35 22.91
N ASP A 211 -18.14 -8.10 23.37
CA ASP A 211 -18.18 -7.77 24.80
C ASP A 211 -19.54 -8.09 25.43
N SER A 212 -19.69 -7.83 26.74
CA SER A 212 -20.96 -8.05 27.45
C SER A 212 -22.08 -7.09 27.03
N ALA A 213 -21.77 -6.01 26.33
CA ALA A 213 -22.75 -5.09 25.73
C ALA A 213 -23.13 -5.50 24.29
N GLY A 214 -22.43 -6.47 23.70
CA GLY A 214 -22.66 -6.96 22.35
C GLY A 214 -21.91 -6.19 21.27
N HIS A 215 -20.89 -5.39 21.62
CA HIS A 215 -20.01 -4.73 20.65
C HIS A 215 -18.85 -5.67 20.29
N PRO A 216 -18.43 -5.73 19.02
CA PRO A 216 -17.29 -6.54 18.59
C PRO A 216 -15.99 -6.02 19.23
N VAL A 217 -15.18 -6.94 19.76
CA VAL A 217 -13.88 -6.62 20.39
C VAL A 217 -12.70 -7.28 19.69
N VAL A 218 -12.93 -8.44 19.06
CA VAL A 218 -11.91 -9.19 18.35
C VAL A 218 -12.55 -9.85 17.13
N ALA A 219 -11.88 -9.79 15.99
CA ALA A 219 -12.22 -10.60 14.82
C ALA A 219 -10.98 -11.36 14.35
N ARG A 220 -11.17 -12.62 13.94
CA ARG A 220 -10.15 -13.46 13.33
C ARG A 220 -10.60 -13.87 11.94
N GLU A 221 -9.72 -13.80 10.96
CA GLU A 221 -9.99 -14.23 9.57
C GLU A 221 -8.91 -15.21 9.10
N ASP A 222 -9.37 -16.34 8.55
CA ASP A 222 -8.62 -17.27 7.69
C ASP A 222 -8.92 -16.82 6.25
N ARG A 223 -7.90 -16.40 5.53
CA ARG A 223 -8.02 -15.89 4.16
C ARG A 223 -7.58 -16.89 3.11
N ASN A 224 -6.81 -17.90 3.51
CA ASN A 224 -6.25 -18.86 2.57
C ASN A 224 -7.00 -20.21 2.62
N GLY A 225 -7.91 -20.40 3.57
CA GLY A 225 -8.75 -21.59 3.76
C GLY A 225 -7.98 -22.79 4.33
N ASP A 226 -6.87 -22.57 5.03
CA ASP A 226 -6.04 -23.66 5.57
C ASP A 226 -6.44 -24.11 7.00
N GLY A 227 -7.38 -23.38 7.62
CA GLY A 227 -7.89 -23.57 8.97
C GLY A 227 -7.09 -22.86 10.06
N ARG A 228 -6.07 -22.07 9.70
CA ARG A 228 -5.37 -21.13 10.59
C ARG A 228 -5.92 -19.74 10.33
N PHE A 229 -5.77 -18.86 11.31
CA PHE A 229 -6.28 -17.49 11.19
C PHE A 229 -5.10 -16.56 11.00
N GLU A 230 -4.89 -16.09 9.78
CA GLU A 230 -3.80 -15.17 9.47
C GLU A 230 -4.06 -13.79 10.06
N ILE A 231 -5.33 -13.36 10.14
CA ILE A 231 -5.66 -12.00 10.59
C ILE A 231 -6.27 -12.03 11.99
N LEU A 232 -5.78 -11.13 12.84
CA LEU A 232 -6.38 -10.79 14.13
C LEU A 232 -6.61 -9.27 14.20
N ASP A 233 -7.88 -8.88 14.17
CA ASP A 233 -8.32 -7.50 14.42
C ASP A 233 -8.74 -7.31 15.87
N ARG A 234 -8.25 -6.24 16.49
CA ARG A 234 -8.73 -5.73 17.78
C ARG A 234 -9.60 -4.50 17.50
N ILE A 235 -10.79 -4.48 18.11
CA ILE A 235 -11.85 -3.53 17.79
C ILE A 235 -12.24 -2.81 19.09
N GLU A 236 -12.39 -1.48 19.00
CA GLU A 236 -12.89 -0.61 20.07
C GLU A 236 -13.79 0.45 19.42
N ASP A 237 -14.95 0.74 20.03
CA ASP A 237 -15.96 1.66 19.48
C ASP A 237 -16.31 1.38 18.00
N ASP A 238 -16.58 0.10 17.68
CA ASP A 238 -16.88 -0.41 16.33
C ASP A 238 -15.79 -0.11 15.27
N SER A 239 -14.58 0.25 15.71
CA SER A 239 -13.46 0.59 14.85
C SER A 239 -12.27 -0.32 15.12
N VAL A 240 -11.62 -0.83 14.07
CA VAL A 240 -10.35 -1.56 14.20
C VAL A 240 -9.30 -0.58 14.76
N ILE A 241 -8.67 -0.95 15.87
CA ILE A 241 -7.58 -0.20 16.51
C ILE A 241 -6.21 -0.85 16.27
N SER A 242 -6.20 -2.16 16.01
CA SER A 242 -4.99 -2.92 15.68
C SER A 242 -5.34 -4.08 14.78
N ARG A 243 -4.48 -4.34 13.79
CA ARG A 243 -4.51 -5.54 12.94
C ARG A 243 -3.16 -6.22 13.02
N GLU A 244 -3.18 -7.50 13.36
CA GLU A 244 -2.04 -8.40 13.32
C GLU A 244 -2.26 -9.37 12.15
N GLU A 245 -1.22 -9.63 11.36
CA GLU A 245 -1.25 -10.53 10.21
C GLU A 245 -0.07 -11.51 10.27
N ASP A 246 -0.37 -12.80 10.31
CA ASP A 246 0.50 -13.98 10.46
C ASP A 246 0.27 -14.89 9.25
N HIS A 247 0.98 -14.65 8.15
CA HIS A 247 0.77 -15.31 6.85
C HIS A 247 1.40 -16.70 6.78
N ASP A 248 2.38 -17.01 7.64
CA ASP A 248 3.04 -18.32 7.67
C ASP A 248 2.45 -19.27 8.74
N GLY A 249 1.60 -18.76 9.63
CA GLY A 249 0.83 -19.51 10.60
C GLY A 249 1.66 -20.03 11.78
N ASP A 250 2.82 -19.42 12.05
CA ASP A 250 3.72 -19.78 13.14
C ASP A 250 3.30 -19.21 14.52
N GLY A 251 2.31 -18.29 14.53
CA GLY A 251 1.79 -17.61 15.71
C GLY A 251 2.43 -16.27 16.02
N ARG A 252 3.35 -15.78 15.20
CA ARG A 252 4.01 -14.47 15.30
C ARG A 252 3.66 -13.67 14.05
N PRO A 253 2.93 -12.54 14.19
CA PRO A 253 2.53 -11.80 13.00
C PRO A 253 3.70 -11.12 12.31
N GLU A 254 3.89 -11.37 11.02
CA GLU A 254 4.86 -10.63 10.18
C GLU A 254 4.44 -9.18 9.97
N ARG A 255 3.17 -8.82 10.19
CA ARG A 255 2.71 -7.43 10.06
C ARG A 255 1.76 -7.02 11.18
N VAL A 256 2.07 -5.89 11.81
CA VAL A 256 1.19 -5.26 12.81
C VAL A 256 0.93 -3.82 12.42
N THR A 257 -0.35 -3.45 12.27
CA THR A 257 -0.80 -2.10 11.93
C THR A 257 -1.69 -1.54 13.04
N LEU A 258 -1.35 -0.37 13.56
CA LEU A 258 -2.18 0.37 14.51
C LEU A 258 -3.02 1.41 13.77
N PHE A 259 -4.26 1.58 14.21
CA PHE A 259 -5.23 2.50 13.62
C PHE A 259 -5.74 3.51 14.65
N GLN A 260 -6.14 4.67 14.16
CA GLN A 260 -6.86 5.69 14.91
C GLN A 260 -7.90 6.32 14.00
N ASN A 261 -9.16 6.37 14.42
CA ASN A 261 -10.28 6.89 13.61
C ASN A 261 -10.35 6.26 12.20
N GLY A 262 -10.16 4.94 12.11
CA GLY A 262 -10.19 4.18 10.86
C GLY A 262 -9.00 4.42 9.91
N ARG A 263 -7.94 5.12 10.35
CA ARG A 263 -6.74 5.37 9.55
C ARG A 263 -5.50 4.77 10.20
N PRO A 264 -4.54 4.22 9.44
CA PRO A 264 -3.30 3.72 10.00
C PRO A 264 -2.49 4.87 10.60
N VAL A 265 -1.90 4.64 11.78
CA VAL A 265 -1.00 5.60 12.47
C VAL A 265 0.43 5.07 12.51
N SER A 266 0.60 3.76 12.66
CA SER A 266 1.90 3.10 12.57
C SER A 266 1.76 1.67 12.07
N GLN A 267 2.85 1.14 11.53
CA GLN A 267 2.94 -0.25 11.11
C GLN A 267 4.36 -0.77 11.36
N LYS A 268 4.46 -2.05 11.69
CA LYS A 268 5.71 -2.80 11.75
C LYS A 268 5.61 -4.02 10.84
N GLN A 269 6.71 -4.39 10.19
CA GLN A 269 6.78 -5.60 9.37
C GLN A 269 8.09 -6.34 9.62
N ASP A 270 8.00 -7.66 9.76
CA ASP A 270 9.09 -8.63 9.67
C ASP A 270 9.04 -9.16 8.22
N THR A 271 10.13 -9.01 7.47
CA THR A 271 10.11 -9.31 6.02
C THR A 271 10.92 -10.53 5.62
N ASP A 272 11.77 -11.03 6.52
CA ASP A 272 12.55 -12.25 6.31
C ASP A 272 12.12 -13.41 7.23
N GLY A 273 11.17 -13.18 8.14
CA GLY A 273 10.58 -14.19 9.01
C GLY A 273 11.49 -14.62 10.14
N ASP A 274 12.44 -13.77 10.55
CA ASP A 274 13.38 -14.08 11.64
C ASP A 274 12.82 -13.77 13.05
N GLY A 275 11.63 -13.17 13.12
CA GLY A 275 10.95 -12.73 14.33
C GLY A 275 11.31 -11.31 14.77
N GLY A 276 12.19 -10.62 14.05
CA GLY A 276 12.60 -9.24 14.19
C GLY A 276 11.82 -8.30 13.27
N TRP A 277 11.61 -7.06 13.72
CA TRP A 277 10.94 -6.06 12.88
C TRP A 277 11.98 -5.35 11.99
N ASP A 278 11.88 -5.54 10.67
CA ASP A 278 12.75 -4.86 9.69
C ASP A 278 12.21 -3.50 9.26
N ILE A 279 10.89 -3.38 9.13
CA ILE A 279 10.24 -2.19 8.57
C ILE A 279 9.36 -1.53 9.63
N PHE A 280 9.50 -0.21 9.77
CA PHE A 280 8.66 0.62 10.63
C PHE A 280 8.11 1.79 9.84
N VAL A 281 6.79 1.91 9.75
CA VAL A 281 6.11 3.00 9.06
C VAL A 281 5.35 3.86 10.06
N ARG A 282 5.46 5.18 9.93
CA ARG A 282 4.58 6.16 10.57
C ARG A 282 3.77 6.89 9.50
N TYR A 283 2.48 7.03 9.75
CA TYR A 283 1.53 7.63 8.81
C TYR A 283 1.15 9.05 9.25
N ASP A 284 0.77 9.89 8.27
CA ASP A 284 0.20 11.22 8.51
C ASP A 284 -1.29 11.12 8.88
N ALA A 285 -1.90 12.25 9.28
CA ALA A 285 -3.31 12.29 9.66
C ALA A 285 -4.30 11.87 8.55
N ARG A 286 -3.85 11.75 7.30
CA ARG A 286 -4.62 11.24 6.15
C ARG A 286 -4.33 9.77 5.85
N GLY A 287 -3.55 9.08 6.67
CA GLY A 287 -3.17 7.68 6.47
C GLY A 287 -2.12 7.47 5.38
N ARG A 288 -1.36 8.50 4.99
CA ARG A 288 -0.26 8.38 4.01
C ARG A 288 1.07 8.23 4.72
N PRO A 289 2.05 7.49 4.19
CA PRO A 289 3.38 7.40 4.80
C PRO A 289 3.98 8.79 5.04
N ALA A 290 4.50 9.03 6.24
CA ALA A 290 5.22 10.23 6.65
C ALA A 290 6.71 9.90 6.91
N GLN A 291 6.98 8.73 7.48
CA GLN A 291 8.32 8.21 7.70
C GLN A 291 8.32 6.70 7.58
N MET A 292 9.39 6.14 7.00
CA MET A 292 9.64 4.71 6.92
C MET A 292 11.09 4.45 7.34
N MET A 293 11.31 3.52 8.26
CA MET A 293 12.61 3.05 8.70
C MET A 293 12.73 1.58 8.29
N GLU A 294 13.89 1.19 7.78
CA GLU A 294 14.13 -0.13 7.19
C GLU A 294 15.51 -0.65 7.64
N ASP A 295 15.56 -1.88 8.14
CA ASP A 295 16.76 -2.73 8.18
C ASP A 295 16.75 -3.58 6.91
N THR A 296 17.48 -3.15 5.90
CA THR A 296 17.47 -3.80 4.57
C THR A 296 18.50 -4.92 4.47
N ARG A 297 19.34 -5.06 5.50
CA ARG A 297 20.41 -6.05 5.58
C ARG A 297 20.15 -7.09 6.67
N HIS A 298 19.02 -6.99 7.38
CA HIS A 298 18.56 -7.92 8.42
C HIS A 298 19.62 -8.16 9.50
N ARG A 299 20.10 -7.08 10.12
CA ARG A 299 21.15 -7.13 11.16
C ARG A 299 20.68 -6.62 12.53
N GLY A 300 19.38 -6.40 12.68
CA GLY A 300 18.74 -5.78 13.85
C GLY A 300 18.98 -4.27 13.97
N LYS A 301 19.39 -3.59 12.90
CA LYS A 301 19.69 -2.15 12.89
C LYS A 301 19.16 -1.50 11.62
N VAL A 302 18.39 -0.43 11.80
CA VAL A 302 17.89 0.39 10.69
C VAL A 302 19.07 0.98 9.91
N ASP A 303 19.13 0.68 8.62
CA ASP A 303 20.14 1.17 7.68
C ASP A 303 19.57 2.15 6.63
N ARG A 304 18.24 2.35 6.62
CA ARG A 304 17.58 3.29 5.71
C ARG A 304 16.38 3.97 6.34
N ILE A 305 16.29 5.29 6.18
CA ILE A 305 15.19 6.12 6.64
C ILE A 305 14.66 6.95 5.46
N ARG A 306 13.40 6.75 5.11
CA ARG A 306 12.67 7.54 4.11
C ARG A 306 11.72 8.50 4.80
N VAL A 307 11.75 9.76 4.38
CA VAL A 307 10.85 10.81 4.87
C VAL A 307 9.97 11.28 3.72
N PHE A 308 8.67 11.39 3.99
CA PHE A 308 7.65 11.76 3.02
C PHE A 308 6.93 13.02 3.47
N ARG A 309 6.46 13.79 2.50
CA ARG A 309 5.54 14.91 2.72
C ARG A 309 4.31 14.70 1.86
N GLU A 310 3.16 14.58 2.50
CA GLU A 310 1.89 14.32 1.82
C GLU A 310 1.91 13.06 0.93
N GLY A 311 2.65 12.02 1.35
CA GLY A 311 2.85 10.78 0.60
C GLY A 311 3.91 10.86 -0.52
N LYS A 312 4.52 12.02 -0.77
CA LYS A 312 5.60 12.18 -1.75
C LYS A 312 6.96 12.06 -1.05
N LEU A 313 7.86 11.26 -1.62
CA LEU A 313 9.22 11.08 -1.08
C LEU A 313 9.97 12.42 -1.11
N LEU A 314 10.49 12.83 0.05
CA LEU A 314 11.22 14.08 0.25
C LEU A 314 12.71 13.84 0.46
N ARG A 315 13.05 12.81 1.26
CA ARG A 315 14.43 12.51 1.65
C ARG A 315 14.61 11.03 1.91
N VAL A 316 15.77 10.50 1.55
CA VAL A 316 16.25 9.18 1.97
C VAL A 316 17.60 9.37 2.65
N THR A 317 17.77 8.80 3.83
CA THR A 317 19.03 8.78 4.59
C THR A 317 19.40 7.31 4.79
N TYR A 318 20.61 6.90 4.44
CA TYR A 318 20.98 5.48 4.45
C TYR A 318 22.48 5.24 4.67
N ASP A 319 22.77 4.07 5.23
CA ASP A 319 24.09 3.47 5.40
C ASP A 319 24.48 2.77 4.08
N ALA A 320 25.45 3.33 3.36
CA ALA A 320 25.87 2.79 2.08
C ALA A 320 26.89 1.65 2.23
N ASP A 321 27.68 1.62 3.29
CA ASP A 321 28.88 0.77 3.38
C ASP A 321 28.78 -0.41 4.37
N GLY A 322 27.84 -0.40 5.31
CA GLY A 322 27.69 -1.48 6.29
C GLY A 322 28.01 -1.12 7.73
N ASP A 323 28.51 0.08 8.01
CA ASP A 323 29.17 0.35 9.29
C ASP A 323 28.22 0.73 10.45
N GLY A 324 26.93 0.96 10.15
CA GLY A 324 25.89 1.34 11.10
C GLY A 324 25.67 2.85 11.26
N THR A 325 26.39 3.67 10.51
CA THR A 325 26.18 5.12 10.37
C THR A 325 25.22 5.38 9.21
N LEU A 326 24.44 6.46 9.25
CA LEU A 326 23.57 6.86 8.13
C LEU A 326 24.16 8.08 7.42
N GLU A 327 25.28 7.88 6.73
CA GLU A 327 26.13 8.91 6.14
C GLU A 327 25.60 9.47 4.82
N THR A 328 24.79 8.70 4.07
CA THR A 328 24.31 9.14 2.77
C THR A 328 22.91 9.74 2.86
N VAL A 329 22.74 10.97 2.38
CA VAL A 329 21.44 11.66 2.33
C VAL A 329 21.11 12.06 0.91
N THR A 330 19.93 11.67 0.41
CA THR A 330 19.41 12.05 -0.90
C THR A 330 18.09 12.79 -0.76
N HIS A 331 18.01 13.98 -1.34
CA HIS A 331 16.81 14.82 -1.39
C HIS A 331 16.10 14.68 -2.74
N PHE A 332 14.77 14.76 -2.68
CA PHE A 332 13.89 14.59 -3.82
C PHE A 332 12.99 15.81 -4.02
N THR A 333 12.90 16.26 -5.27
CA THR A 333 12.00 17.32 -5.73
C THR A 333 11.14 16.77 -6.85
N ASN A 334 9.81 16.85 -6.70
CA ASN A 334 8.84 16.32 -7.66
C ASN A 334 9.09 14.84 -8.03
N GLY A 335 9.48 14.03 -7.03
CA GLY A 335 9.72 12.60 -7.19
C GLY A 335 11.04 12.23 -7.89
N ARG A 336 11.93 13.21 -8.14
CA ARG A 336 13.26 12.97 -8.72
C ARG A 336 14.35 13.42 -7.75
N PRO A 337 15.49 12.70 -7.67
CA PRO A 337 16.59 13.11 -6.82
C PRO A 337 17.23 14.39 -7.39
N ASP A 338 17.48 15.38 -6.53
CA ASP A 338 18.07 16.67 -6.91
C ASP A 338 19.39 17.00 -6.20
N LEU A 339 19.61 16.40 -5.02
CA LEU A 339 20.80 16.57 -4.20
C LEU A 339 21.10 15.27 -3.46
N GLN A 340 22.36 14.85 -3.48
CA GLN A 340 22.88 13.78 -2.64
C GLN A 340 24.12 14.27 -1.90
N THR A 341 24.25 13.89 -0.64
CA THR A 341 25.41 14.18 0.20
C THR A 341 25.90 12.92 0.89
N LEU A 342 27.18 12.86 1.20
CA LEU A 342 27.84 11.78 1.93
C LEU A 342 28.76 12.39 2.98
N ASP A 343 28.64 11.96 4.23
CA ASP A 343 29.39 12.43 5.41
C ASP A 343 30.16 11.25 6.01
N ARG A 344 31.37 10.96 5.51
CA ARG A 344 32.05 9.67 5.77
C ARG A 344 32.65 9.59 7.18
N ASP A 345 32.85 10.71 7.86
CA ASP A 345 33.38 10.73 9.22
C ASP A 345 32.32 11.06 10.29
N ALA A 346 31.08 11.24 9.85
CA ALA A 346 29.90 11.45 10.69
C ALA A 346 29.98 12.71 11.56
N ASP A 347 30.68 13.74 11.09
CA ASP A 347 30.84 15.01 11.82
C ASP A 347 29.65 15.98 11.63
N GLY A 348 28.70 15.62 10.75
CA GLY A 348 27.53 16.40 10.39
C GLY A 348 27.74 17.32 9.18
N ARG A 349 28.92 17.31 8.56
CA ARG A 349 29.29 18.06 7.36
C ARG A 349 29.59 17.06 6.24
N PRO A 350 29.01 17.24 5.05
CA PRO A 350 29.22 16.27 3.98
C PRO A 350 30.59 16.42 3.31
N ASP A 351 31.36 15.34 3.25
CA ASP A 351 32.58 15.19 2.47
C ASP A 351 32.35 15.22 0.95
N LEU A 352 31.15 14.85 0.52
CA LEU A 352 30.80 14.80 -0.91
C LEU A 352 29.40 15.34 -1.11
N ARG A 353 29.24 16.21 -2.11
CA ARG A 353 27.97 16.78 -2.51
C ARG A 353 27.75 16.64 -4.01
N ILE A 354 26.67 15.96 -4.38
CA ILE A 354 26.26 15.71 -5.76
C ILE A 354 24.95 16.44 -6.02
N ARG A 355 24.98 17.44 -6.91
CA ARG A 355 23.76 18.10 -7.42
C ARG A 355 23.37 17.48 -8.75
N LEU A 356 22.10 17.14 -8.89
CA LEU A 356 21.55 16.47 -10.07
C LEU A 356 20.76 17.46 -10.95
N ASP A 357 20.63 17.15 -12.23
CA ASP A 357 19.78 17.87 -13.17
C ASP A 357 18.31 17.39 -13.10
N LYS A 358 17.42 17.99 -13.90
CA LYS A 358 15.99 17.62 -13.91
C LYS A 358 15.74 16.18 -14.40
N GLN A 359 16.72 15.55 -15.03
CA GLN A 359 16.71 14.17 -15.50
C GLN A 359 17.38 13.21 -14.50
N GLY A 360 17.86 13.69 -13.35
CA GLY A 360 18.55 12.88 -12.34
C GLY A 360 20.01 12.57 -12.70
N ARG A 361 20.61 13.26 -13.67
CA ARG A 361 22.02 13.10 -14.04
C ARG A 361 22.89 14.06 -13.23
N LYS A 362 24.16 13.70 -13.00
CA LYS A 362 25.13 14.58 -12.34
C LYS A 362 25.20 15.93 -13.06
N ARG A 363 25.14 17.02 -12.29
CA ARG A 363 25.35 18.40 -12.74
C ARG A 363 26.62 18.98 -12.12
N ILE A 364 26.75 18.82 -10.80
CA ILE A 364 27.93 19.27 -10.05
C ILE A 364 28.26 18.19 -9.02
N VAL A 365 29.54 17.85 -8.89
CA VAL A 365 30.08 17.05 -7.80
C VAL A 365 31.13 17.88 -7.10
N GLU A 366 30.99 18.09 -5.80
CA GLU A 366 31.97 18.77 -4.95
C GLU A 366 32.47 17.75 -3.91
N GLU A 367 33.78 17.67 -3.73
CA GLU A 367 34.43 16.75 -2.79
C GLU A 367 35.40 17.54 -1.90
N ASP A 368 35.21 17.35 -0.59
CA ASP A 368 36.09 17.75 0.50
C ASP A 368 37.01 16.55 0.76
N ALA A 369 38.24 16.63 0.28
CA ALA A 369 39.14 15.48 0.23
C ALA A 369 39.92 15.29 1.54
N ASP A 370 40.17 16.37 2.27
CA ASP A 370 40.90 16.37 3.54
C ASP A 370 40.00 16.57 4.77
N ARG A 371 38.70 16.80 4.55
CA ARG A 371 37.63 16.90 5.55
C ARG A 371 37.75 18.13 6.46
N ASP A 372 38.16 19.26 5.88
CA ASP A 372 38.29 20.52 6.62
C ASP A 372 37.02 21.42 6.54
N GLY A 373 36.04 21.02 5.74
CA GLY A 373 34.79 21.73 5.45
C GLY A 373 34.83 22.61 4.20
N ARG A 374 35.93 22.61 3.44
CA ARG A 374 36.07 23.27 2.14
C ARG A 374 35.90 22.25 1.01
N TRP A 375 35.94 22.71 -0.23
CA TRP A 375 35.64 21.87 -1.39
C TRP A 375 36.80 21.95 -2.35
N GLU A 376 37.76 21.02 -2.23
CA GLU A 376 39.02 21.05 -2.97
C GLU A 376 38.77 20.66 -4.42
N THR A 377 37.86 19.72 -4.68
CA THR A 377 37.56 19.27 -6.04
C THR A 377 36.13 19.59 -6.43
N ARG A 378 35.95 20.24 -7.59
CA ARG A 378 34.63 20.50 -8.17
C ARG A 378 34.57 20.01 -9.60
N GLN A 379 33.61 19.15 -9.90
CA GLN A 379 33.39 18.59 -11.22
C GLN A 379 32.05 19.08 -11.77
N PHE A 380 32.06 19.58 -13.00
CA PHE A 380 30.89 20.12 -13.68
C PHE A 380 30.52 19.23 -14.85
N TYR A 381 29.22 18.96 -14.94
CA TYR A 381 28.64 18.07 -15.93
C TYR A 381 27.57 18.81 -16.72
N ARG A 382 27.53 18.57 -18.03
CA ARG A 382 26.45 19.02 -18.92
C ARG A 382 25.77 17.79 -19.48
N GLU A 383 24.48 17.64 -19.19
CA GLU A 383 23.68 16.49 -19.62
C GLU A 383 24.27 15.12 -19.20
N GLY A 384 24.98 15.09 -18.07
CA GLY A 384 25.66 13.91 -17.54
C GLY A 384 27.08 13.69 -18.06
N VAL A 385 27.57 14.51 -19.00
CA VAL A 385 28.94 14.44 -19.52
C VAL A 385 29.84 15.42 -18.77
N LEU A 386 31.00 14.96 -18.30
CA LEU A 386 32.00 15.81 -17.62
C LEU A 386 32.53 16.87 -18.61
N VAL A 387 32.43 18.14 -18.25
CA VAL A 387 32.90 19.26 -19.08
C VAL A 387 34.01 20.07 -18.42
N ARG A 388 34.11 20.04 -17.08
CA ARG A 388 35.12 20.79 -16.34
C ARG A 388 35.42 20.15 -15.00
N VAL A 389 36.69 20.19 -14.59
CA VAL A 389 37.16 19.87 -13.24
C VAL A 389 37.97 21.05 -12.75
N GLU A 390 37.66 21.54 -11.55
CA GLU A 390 38.44 22.53 -10.80
C GLU A 390 39.04 21.84 -9.58
N LYS A 391 40.29 22.17 -9.27
CA LYS A 391 40.98 21.73 -8.06
C LYS A 391 41.68 22.89 -7.36
N ASP A 392 41.44 23.01 -6.07
CA ASP A 392 42.18 23.80 -5.09
C ASP A 392 43.12 22.82 -4.36
N ARG A 393 44.43 22.95 -4.54
CA ARG A 393 45.42 21.97 -4.04
C ARG A 393 46.01 22.37 -2.70
N ASP A 394 45.87 23.63 -2.29
CA ASP A 394 46.40 24.14 -1.02
C ASP A 394 45.32 24.58 -0.02
N GLY A 395 44.04 24.52 -0.43
CA GLY A 395 42.88 24.76 0.43
C GLY A 395 42.61 26.24 0.66
N ASP A 396 43.21 27.15 -0.09
CA ASP A 396 43.07 28.59 0.10
C ASP A 396 41.72 29.15 -0.39
N GLY A 397 40.95 28.35 -1.13
CA GLY A 397 39.66 28.67 -1.73
C GLY A 397 39.72 29.09 -3.21
N ARG A 398 40.92 29.13 -3.81
CA ARG A 398 41.17 29.48 -5.22
C ARG A 398 41.46 28.23 -6.03
N VAL A 399 41.23 28.33 -7.33
CA VAL A 399 41.41 27.18 -8.23
C VAL A 399 42.85 27.16 -8.73
N ASP A 400 43.65 26.23 -8.25
CA ASP A 400 45.02 26.00 -8.73
C ASP A 400 45.08 25.27 -10.08
N LEU A 401 44.05 24.49 -10.39
CA LEU A 401 44.02 23.68 -11.61
C LEU A 401 42.60 23.60 -12.17
N GLN A 402 42.46 23.94 -13.45
CA GLN A 402 41.21 23.80 -14.20
C GLN A 402 41.42 22.93 -15.44
N ALA A 403 40.75 21.78 -15.51
CA ALA A 403 40.74 20.92 -16.69
C ALA A 403 39.39 21.02 -17.42
N LEU A 404 39.43 21.28 -18.71
CA LEU A 404 38.27 21.33 -19.60
C LEU A 404 38.19 20.07 -20.47
N TYR A 405 36.97 19.58 -20.67
CA TYR A 405 36.70 18.35 -21.42
C TYR A 405 35.75 18.65 -22.59
N VAL A 406 36.04 18.05 -23.76
CA VAL A 406 35.25 18.16 -24.99
C VAL A 406 35.14 16.78 -25.61
N GLU A 407 33.93 16.37 -26.01
CA GLU A 407 33.65 15.05 -26.60
C GLU A 407 34.15 13.86 -25.73
N GLY A 408 34.16 14.03 -24.41
CA GLY A 408 34.62 13.02 -23.45
C GLY A 408 36.14 12.93 -23.27
N GLY A 409 36.92 13.68 -24.05
CA GLY A 409 38.37 13.80 -23.92
C GLY A 409 38.80 15.07 -23.18
N LYS A 410 39.96 15.02 -22.53
CA LYS A 410 40.60 16.21 -21.94
C LYS A 410 41.05 17.12 -23.07
N ALA A 411 40.56 18.36 -23.12
CA ALA A 411 40.82 19.31 -24.19
C ALA A 411 41.89 20.34 -23.79
N GLU A 412 41.77 20.88 -22.58
CA GLU A 412 42.67 21.91 -22.05
C GLU A 412 42.87 21.73 -20.54
N VAL A 413 44.05 22.09 -20.04
CA VAL A 413 44.35 22.20 -18.60
C VAL A 413 45.03 23.54 -18.37
N LEU A 414 44.48 24.33 -17.45
CA LEU A 414 45.08 25.53 -16.89
C LEU A 414 45.64 25.18 -15.51
N SER A 415 46.86 25.64 -15.22
CA SER A 415 47.49 25.47 -13.90
C SER A 415 48.07 26.80 -13.46
N ASP A 416 47.74 27.14 -12.22
CA ASP A 416 48.40 28.16 -11.42
C ASP A 416 49.60 27.45 -10.77
N GLN A 417 50.81 27.91 -11.05
CA GLN A 417 52.02 27.29 -10.52
C GLN A 417 52.52 27.98 -9.24
N ASP A 418 52.33 29.30 -9.14
CA ASP A 418 52.83 30.12 -8.05
C ASP A 418 51.76 30.43 -6.98
N ARG A 419 50.52 30.04 -7.25
CA ARG A 419 49.32 30.14 -6.40
C ARG A 419 48.91 31.58 -6.11
N ASP A 420 49.05 32.45 -7.10
CA ASP A 420 48.62 33.84 -6.99
C ASP A 420 47.15 34.07 -7.45
N GLY A 421 46.52 33.03 -8.00
CA GLY A 421 45.16 33.02 -8.55
C GLY A 421 45.08 33.26 -10.07
N ARG A 422 46.21 33.43 -10.76
CA ARG A 422 46.33 33.46 -12.23
C ARG A 422 46.76 32.08 -12.72
N PHE A 423 46.42 31.75 -13.97
CA PHE A 423 46.90 30.53 -14.61
C PHE A 423 48.08 30.85 -15.54
N GLU A 424 49.30 30.52 -15.14
CA GLU A 424 50.50 30.76 -15.97
C GLU A 424 50.59 29.70 -17.07
N THR A 425 50.19 28.46 -16.76
CA THR A 425 50.42 27.32 -17.65
C THR A 425 49.13 26.85 -18.29
N ARG A 426 49.13 26.76 -19.63
CA ARG A 426 48.05 26.19 -20.43
C ARG A 426 48.55 24.98 -21.22
N THR A 427 47.93 23.83 -21.02
CA THR A 427 48.16 22.63 -21.84
C THR A 427 46.94 22.32 -22.71
N ARG A 428 47.13 22.24 -24.03
CA ARG A 428 46.09 21.89 -25.02
C ARG A 428 46.35 20.50 -25.59
N PHE A 429 45.33 19.64 -25.63
CA PHE A 429 45.44 18.24 -26.08
C PHE A 429 44.82 17.99 -27.47
N ASN A 430 43.88 18.84 -27.90
CA ASN A 430 43.18 18.70 -29.18
C ASN A 430 43.85 19.50 -30.32
N VAL A 431 45.19 19.49 -30.38
CA VAL A 431 45.94 20.23 -31.40
C VAL A 431 46.35 19.30 -32.53
N ARG A 432 45.92 19.61 -33.76
CA ARG A 432 46.17 18.76 -34.93
C ARG A 432 47.67 18.44 -35.09
N GLY A 433 48.01 17.15 -35.03
CA GLY A 433 49.37 16.66 -35.21
C GLY A 433 50.22 16.59 -33.94
N TRP A 434 49.75 17.11 -32.81
CA TRP A 434 50.46 17.09 -31.52
C TRP A 434 49.61 16.33 -30.48
N SER A 435 50.24 15.56 -29.59
CA SER A 435 49.54 14.94 -28.46
C SER A 435 49.23 15.96 -27.37
N SER A 436 50.09 16.95 -27.20
CA SER A 436 49.83 18.12 -26.37
C SER A 436 50.70 19.30 -26.78
N VAL A 437 50.23 20.50 -26.46
CA VAL A 437 50.99 21.76 -26.55
C VAL A 437 50.90 22.44 -25.20
N VAL A 438 52.04 22.74 -24.58
CA VAL A 438 52.14 23.43 -23.30
C VAL A 438 52.62 24.85 -23.56
N GLU A 439 51.93 25.84 -23.04
CA GLU A 439 52.27 27.26 -23.09
C GLU A 439 52.41 27.78 -21.66
N THR A 440 53.43 28.58 -21.40
CA THR A 440 53.68 29.23 -20.11
C THR A 440 53.77 30.73 -20.33
N ASP A 441 52.90 31.47 -19.66
CA ASP A 441 52.78 32.94 -19.60
C ASP A 441 52.95 33.34 -18.14
N ALA A 442 54.20 33.54 -17.72
CA ALA A 442 54.57 33.70 -16.31
C ALA A 442 54.34 35.13 -15.80
N ASP A 443 54.26 36.13 -16.69
CA ASP A 443 53.98 37.51 -16.30
C ASP A 443 52.50 37.92 -16.50
N GLY A 444 51.72 37.08 -17.18
CA GLY A 444 50.27 37.23 -17.33
C GLY A 444 49.85 38.26 -18.37
N ASP A 445 50.73 38.62 -19.31
CA ASP A 445 50.43 39.60 -20.36
C ASP A 445 49.58 39.02 -21.51
N GLY A 446 49.36 37.71 -21.52
CA GLY A 446 48.61 36.97 -22.54
C GLY A 446 49.46 36.43 -23.69
N ARG A 447 50.79 36.63 -23.67
CA ARG A 447 51.77 36.13 -24.62
C ARG A 447 52.71 35.17 -23.88
N PRO A 448 52.76 33.89 -24.27
CA PRO A 448 53.56 32.94 -23.51
C PRO A 448 55.06 33.08 -23.81
N GLU A 449 55.89 33.26 -22.78
CA GLU A 449 57.36 33.21 -22.86
C GLU A 449 57.89 31.86 -23.33
N SER A 450 57.12 30.77 -23.18
CA SER A 450 57.52 29.48 -23.74
C SER A 450 56.36 28.63 -24.24
N ARG A 451 56.65 27.85 -25.29
CA ARG A 451 55.72 26.88 -25.88
C ARG A 451 56.42 25.57 -26.21
N ALA A 452 55.89 24.44 -25.74
CA ALA A 452 56.42 23.10 -25.98
C ALA A 452 55.38 22.20 -26.68
N PHE A 453 55.79 21.49 -27.72
CA PHE A 453 54.95 20.62 -28.53
C PHE A 453 55.38 19.15 -28.39
N PHE A 454 54.42 18.28 -28.08
CA PHE A 454 54.65 16.87 -27.82
C PHE A 454 53.97 15.99 -28.87
N ARG A 455 54.58 14.83 -29.19
CA ARG A 455 53.93 13.75 -29.95
C ARG A 455 54.15 12.43 -29.22
N LYS A 456 53.08 11.73 -28.88
CA LYS A 456 53.14 10.49 -28.08
C LYS A 456 54.01 10.70 -26.83
N ASP A 457 53.71 11.80 -26.12
CA ASP A 457 54.39 12.24 -24.88
C ASP A 457 55.89 12.54 -25.00
N THR A 458 56.43 12.56 -26.22
CA THR A 458 57.82 12.95 -26.49
C THR A 458 57.86 14.40 -26.96
N LEU A 459 58.66 15.25 -26.29
CA LEU A 459 58.92 16.64 -26.71
C LEU A 459 59.54 16.64 -28.12
N ARG A 460 59.03 17.47 -29.03
CA ARG A 460 59.47 17.54 -30.44
C ARG A 460 59.88 18.93 -30.88
N LEU A 461 59.27 19.96 -30.30
CA LEU A 461 59.58 21.35 -30.55
C LEU A 461 59.40 22.13 -29.23
N ARG A 462 60.35 23.00 -28.91
CA ARG A 462 60.23 24.00 -27.83
C ARG A 462 60.55 25.36 -28.43
N GLU A 463 59.75 26.36 -28.12
CA GLU A 463 59.92 27.75 -28.51
C GLU A 463 60.02 28.58 -27.23
N GLU A 464 60.95 29.53 -27.17
CA GLU A 464 61.16 30.42 -26.03
C GLU A 464 61.36 31.85 -26.54
N ASP A 465 60.67 32.79 -25.89
CA ASP A 465 60.86 34.21 -26.01
C ASP A 465 61.81 34.61 -24.87
N THR A 466 63.06 34.90 -25.24
CA THR A 466 64.14 35.05 -24.27
C THR A 466 64.29 36.49 -23.79
N ASP A 467 63.79 37.46 -24.55
CA ASP A 467 63.86 38.88 -24.23
C ASP A 467 62.51 39.51 -23.83
N ARG A 468 61.42 38.73 -23.93
CA ARG A 468 60.03 39.05 -23.56
C ARG A 468 59.41 40.14 -24.42
N ASP A 469 59.72 40.17 -25.71
CA ASP A 469 59.09 41.09 -26.66
C ASP A 469 57.77 40.55 -27.29
N GLY A 470 57.45 39.29 -27.01
CA GLY A 470 56.30 38.54 -27.53
C GLY A 470 56.60 37.72 -28.79
N VAL A 471 57.87 37.64 -29.22
CA VAL A 471 58.35 36.87 -30.36
C VAL A 471 59.29 35.76 -29.86
N PHE A 472 59.10 34.54 -30.37
CA PHE A 472 59.98 33.43 -30.01
C PHE A 472 61.32 33.51 -30.73
N ASP A 473 62.37 33.93 -30.02
CA ASP A 473 63.75 34.03 -30.53
C ASP A 473 64.48 32.70 -30.53
N ARG A 474 64.12 31.77 -29.62
CA ARG A 474 64.78 30.48 -29.48
C ARG A 474 63.85 29.33 -29.81
N ARG A 475 64.30 28.40 -30.66
CA ARG A 475 63.55 27.22 -31.09
C ARG A 475 64.39 25.97 -31.09
N GLU A 476 64.00 24.98 -30.32
CA GLU A 476 64.68 23.69 -30.19
C GLU A 476 63.85 22.57 -30.79
N ARG A 477 64.49 21.71 -31.60
CA ARG A 477 63.85 20.56 -32.25
C ARG A 477 64.45 19.26 -31.76
N PHE A 478 63.56 18.30 -31.52
CA PHE A 478 63.91 17.01 -30.93
C PHE A 478 63.51 15.84 -31.84
N ASP A 479 64.32 14.79 -31.82
CA ASP A 479 64.07 13.56 -32.58
C ASP A 479 62.92 12.73 -31.99
N VAL A 480 62.64 11.58 -32.59
CA VAL A 480 61.59 10.64 -32.14
C VAL A 480 61.87 10.01 -30.77
N ARG A 481 63.09 10.15 -30.24
CA ARG A 481 63.51 9.69 -28.91
C ARG A 481 63.62 10.85 -27.91
N GLY A 482 63.26 12.07 -28.30
CA GLY A 482 63.34 13.27 -27.46
C GLY A 482 64.76 13.84 -27.31
N ARG A 483 65.71 13.46 -28.17
CA ARG A 483 67.07 14.04 -28.16
C ARG A 483 67.09 15.34 -28.96
N LEU A 484 67.79 16.35 -28.44
CA LEU A 484 67.99 17.63 -29.12
C LEU A 484 68.77 17.41 -30.42
N THR A 485 68.24 17.93 -31.54
CA THR A 485 68.84 17.80 -32.88
C THR A 485 69.20 19.13 -33.49
N ARG A 486 68.46 20.18 -33.13
CA ARG A 486 68.67 21.52 -33.68
C ARG A 486 68.20 22.58 -32.69
N THR A 487 68.96 23.65 -32.55
CA THR A 487 68.58 24.87 -31.83
C THR A 487 68.73 26.05 -32.78
N GLU A 488 67.72 26.89 -32.90
CA GLU A 488 67.72 28.14 -33.66
C GLU A 488 67.56 29.28 -32.64
N GLU A 489 68.40 30.30 -32.67
CA GLU A 489 68.43 31.42 -31.71
C GLU A 489 68.60 32.74 -32.46
N ASP A 490 67.70 33.71 -32.32
CA ASP A 490 67.95 35.10 -32.69
C ASP A 490 68.67 35.81 -31.52
N GLN A 491 69.87 36.31 -31.78
CA GLN A 491 70.72 36.95 -30.76
C GLN A 491 70.65 38.47 -30.83
N GLY A 492 69.56 39.04 -31.37
CA GLY A 492 69.44 40.47 -31.53
C GLY A 492 70.53 41.00 -32.48
N PRO A 493 71.30 42.02 -32.11
CA PRO A 493 72.42 42.52 -32.92
C PRO A 493 73.47 41.46 -33.31
N GLY A 494 73.49 40.29 -32.65
CA GLY A 494 74.38 39.17 -32.94
C GLY A 494 74.00 38.35 -34.18
N GLY A 495 72.83 38.58 -34.78
CA GLY A 495 72.29 37.77 -35.88
C GLY A 495 71.59 36.49 -35.39
N ARG A 496 71.20 35.63 -36.33
CA ARG A 496 70.57 34.33 -36.04
C ARG A 496 71.61 33.21 -36.04
N MET A 497 71.60 32.40 -35.00
CA MET A 497 72.47 31.24 -34.81
C MET A 497 71.67 29.95 -34.89
N ILE A 498 72.18 28.95 -35.61
CA ILE A 498 71.58 27.62 -35.75
C ILE A 498 72.61 26.58 -35.35
N TRP A 499 72.35 25.84 -34.29
CA TRP A 499 73.16 24.72 -33.82
C TRP A 499 72.55 23.40 -34.27
N ILE A 500 73.37 22.49 -34.80
CA ILE A 500 72.98 21.13 -35.24
C ILE A 500 73.77 20.10 -34.43
N TYR A 501 73.06 19.16 -33.82
CA TYR A 501 73.61 18.18 -32.89
C TYR A 501 73.69 16.78 -33.50
N ASP A 502 74.71 16.01 -33.10
CA ASP A 502 74.86 14.60 -33.45
C ASP A 502 73.94 13.70 -32.60
N ASP A 503 73.95 12.40 -32.90
CA ASP A 503 73.14 11.40 -32.18
C ASP A 503 73.55 11.20 -30.70
N LYS A 504 74.71 11.73 -30.30
CA LYS A 504 75.19 11.76 -28.92
C LYS A 504 74.91 13.11 -28.24
N GLY A 505 74.19 14.03 -28.88
CA GLY A 505 73.85 15.35 -28.35
C GLY A 505 75.02 16.34 -28.35
N ARG A 506 76.08 16.08 -29.11
CA ARG A 506 77.23 16.99 -29.25
C ARG A 506 77.01 17.89 -30.45
N VAL A 507 77.46 19.15 -30.37
CA VAL A 507 77.43 20.06 -31.53
C VAL A 507 78.28 19.45 -32.65
N GLY A 508 77.68 19.26 -33.82
CA GLY A 508 78.36 18.83 -35.04
C GLY A 508 78.56 19.96 -36.04
N ARG A 509 77.62 20.91 -36.09
CA ARG A 509 77.67 22.09 -36.96
C ARG A 509 76.94 23.25 -36.30
N ALA A 510 77.40 24.47 -36.55
CA ALA A 510 76.63 25.67 -36.30
C ALA A 510 76.66 26.61 -37.50
N GLU A 511 75.62 27.41 -37.67
CA GLU A 511 75.43 28.34 -38.79
C GLU A 511 75.02 29.68 -38.22
N ARG A 512 75.66 30.76 -38.66
CA ARG A 512 75.35 32.10 -38.23
C ARG A 512 75.03 32.97 -39.43
N ASP A 513 73.85 33.55 -39.38
CA ASP A 513 73.27 34.51 -40.31
C ASP A 513 73.30 35.86 -39.60
N THR A 514 74.21 36.74 -40.02
CA THR A 514 74.55 37.99 -39.34
C THR A 514 73.61 39.12 -39.71
N ASP A 515 73.08 39.12 -40.94
CA ASP A 515 72.20 40.16 -41.47
C ASP A 515 70.69 39.80 -41.42
N ARG A 516 70.39 38.55 -41.07
CA ARG A 516 69.05 37.97 -40.93
C ARG A 516 68.29 37.81 -42.25
N ASP A 517 68.99 37.65 -43.37
CA ASP A 517 68.35 37.42 -44.66
C ASP A 517 67.83 35.97 -44.85
N GLY A 518 68.18 35.06 -43.93
CA GLY A 518 67.84 33.64 -43.96
C GLY A 518 68.91 32.73 -44.55
N SER A 519 70.03 33.30 -45.01
CA SER A 519 71.23 32.65 -45.49
C SER A 519 72.34 32.86 -44.45
N PRO A 520 73.06 31.82 -44.03
CA PRO A 520 74.17 32.01 -43.11
C PRO A 520 75.44 32.46 -43.84
N GLU A 521 76.15 33.46 -43.33
CA GLU A 521 77.51 33.82 -43.80
C GLU A 521 78.58 32.96 -43.15
N LEU A 522 78.32 32.44 -41.95
CA LEU A 522 79.32 31.75 -41.15
C LEU A 522 78.88 30.31 -40.83
N TRP A 523 79.73 29.33 -41.16
CA TRP A 523 79.55 27.93 -40.78
C TRP A 523 80.68 27.47 -39.86
N TYR A 524 80.32 26.90 -38.74
CA TYR A 524 81.22 26.31 -37.75
C TYR A 524 81.06 24.80 -37.80
N GLU A 525 82.13 24.06 -38.06
CA GLU A 525 82.13 22.60 -38.04
C GLU A 525 82.84 22.10 -36.78
N TYR A 526 82.22 21.11 -36.13
CA TYR A 526 82.71 20.53 -34.89
C TYR A 526 82.97 19.04 -35.06
N VAL A 527 84.03 18.54 -34.43
CA VAL A 527 84.31 17.10 -34.33
C VAL A 527 84.45 16.75 -32.86
N GLU A 528 83.63 15.80 -32.40
CA GLU A 528 83.54 15.41 -30.97
C GLU A 528 83.28 16.60 -30.03
N GLY A 529 82.49 17.58 -30.49
CA GLY A 529 82.14 18.78 -29.72
C GLY A 529 83.23 19.87 -29.69
N ARG A 530 84.35 19.69 -30.41
CA ARG A 530 85.41 20.70 -30.54
C ARG A 530 85.36 21.38 -31.89
N LEU A 531 85.48 22.70 -31.92
CA LEU A 531 85.51 23.48 -33.15
C LEU A 531 86.71 23.05 -34.00
N ARG A 532 86.43 22.59 -35.22
CA ARG A 532 87.42 22.12 -36.19
C ARG A 532 87.68 23.15 -37.27
N ARG A 533 86.63 23.80 -37.78
CA ARG A 533 86.71 24.70 -38.93
C ARG A 533 85.64 25.78 -38.84
N VAL A 534 85.98 26.98 -39.29
CA VAL A 534 85.05 28.08 -39.56
C VAL A 534 85.14 28.39 -41.05
N LEU A 535 84.00 28.50 -41.71
CA LEU A 535 83.85 28.92 -43.10
C LEU A 535 83.06 30.23 -43.09
N GLU A 536 83.48 31.20 -43.88
CA GLU A 536 82.85 32.51 -44.01
C GLU A 536 82.57 32.78 -45.49
N ASP A 537 81.33 33.12 -45.84
CA ASP A 537 80.94 33.68 -47.13
C ASP A 537 81.07 35.20 -47.05
N THR A 538 81.89 35.79 -47.93
CA THR A 538 82.26 37.21 -47.89
C THR A 538 81.67 38.01 -49.05
N ASN A 539 80.61 37.49 -49.69
CA ASN A 539 80.01 38.08 -50.89
C ASN A 539 79.04 39.23 -50.60
#